data_AF-A0AA88KHW4-F1
#
_entry.id   AF-A0AA88KHW4-F1
#
_cell.length_a   1.000
_cell.length_b   1.000
_cell.length_c   1.000
_cell.angle_alpha   90.00
_cell.angle_beta   90.00
_cell.angle_gamma   90.00
#
_symmetry.space_group_name_H-M   'P 1'
#
loop_
_entity.id
_entity.type
_entity.pdbx_description
1 polymer ?
#
loop_
_entity_poly.entity_id
_entity_poly.type
_entity_poly.pdbx_seq_one_letter_code
_entity_poly.pdbx_strand_id
1 'polypeptide(L)'
;MSLIWEITKNNSSLLKRTRLYGGASFHTSPTNPLNINSEKYTKTSNASVEVTPKGDLLIKKASHDASVRKPKEYVKKTKVANKQLSVTKAAKTIVETTEGEDFRGDLKTVLVARAAKLLRLKHKSKKTTKATQSK
;
A
#
# COMPACT_ATOMS: atom_id res chain seq x y z
N MET A 1 7.02 22.24 -3.76
CA MET A 1 7.38 21.68 -2.45
C MET A 1 6.19 21.88 -1.51
N SER A 2 5.78 20.88 -0.72
CA SER A 2 4.58 20.98 0.14
C SER A 2 4.92 21.40 1.58
N LEU A 3 4.22 22.41 2.12
CA LEU A 3 4.36 22.85 3.52
C LEU A 3 4.13 21.70 4.52
N ILE A 4 3.14 20.84 4.24
CA ILE A 4 2.81 19.69 5.10
C ILE A 4 4.01 18.74 5.20
N TRP A 5 4.74 18.54 4.10
CA TRP A 5 5.93 17.68 4.12
C TRP A 5 7.06 18.28 4.94
N GLU A 6 7.30 19.58 4.81
CA GLU A 6 8.34 20.27 5.58
C GLU A 6 8.14 20.13 7.08
N ILE A 7 6.89 20.20 7.54
CA ILE A 7 6.52 20.00 8.95
C ILE A 7 6.64 18.51 9.35
N THR A 8 6.14 17.60 8.52
CA THR A 8 5.98 16.18 8.91
C THR A 8 7.20 15.30 8.66
N LYS A 9 8.14 15.70 7.79
CA LYS A 9 9.28 14.87 7.35
C LYS A 9 10.13 14.31 8.50
N ASN A 10 10.23 15.07 9.60
CA ASN A 10 11.04 14.71 10.77
C ASN A 10 10.25 14.61 12.08
N ASN A 11 8.98 15.04 12.09
CA ASN A 11 8.15 15.18 13.28
C ASN A 11 6.76 14.55 13.08
N SER A 12 6.73 13.28 12.69
CA SER A 12 5.49 12.51 12.51
C SER A 12 5.50 11.29 13.41
N SER A 13 4.39 11.00 14.07
CA SER A 13 4.21 9.77 14.86
C SER A 13 4.23 8.49 13.99
N LEU A 14 4.01 8.64 12.68
CA LEU A 14 4.06 7.56 11.71
C LEU A 14 5.49 7.30 11.19
N LEU A 15 6.46 8.13 11.58
CA LEU A 15 7.87 7.96 11.23
C LEU A 15 8.55 7.03 12.24
N LYS A 16 9.15 5.95 11.74
CA LYS A 16 9.98 5.03 12.52
C LYS A 16 11.39 5.02 11.97
N ARG A 17 12.35 5.50 12.75
CA ARG A 17 13.77 5.41 12.46
C ARG A 17 14.36 4.21 13.17
N THR A 18 15.22 3.46 12.51
CA THR A 18 15.95 2.35 13.12
C THR A 18 17.42 2.47 12.84
N ARG A 19 18.26 2.04 13.78
CA ARG A 19 19.72 1.95 13.58
C ARG A 19 20.09 0.80 12.65
N LEU A 20 19.18 -0.16 12.48
CA LEU A 20 19.32 -1.27 11.54
C LEU A 20 19.29 -0.76 10.10
N TYR A 21 19.83 -1.54 9.17
CA TYR A 21 19.82 -1.22 7.73
C TYR A 21 20.43 0.16 7.40
N GLY A 22 21.47 0.56 8.12
CA GLY A 22 22.20 1.81 7.85
C GLY A 22 21.43 3.08 8.26
N GLY A 23 20.55 3.03 9.26
CA GLY A 23 19.80 4.21 9.69
C GLY A 23 18.48 4.42 8.93
N ALA A 24 17.89 3.36 8.38
CA ALA A 24 16.71 3.45 7.54
C ALA A 24 15.52 4.14 8.25
N SER A 25 14.79 4.95 7.48
CA SER A 25 13.61 5.69 7.93
C SER A 25 12.35 5.16 7.24
N PHE A 26 11.45 4.56 8.01
CA PHE A 26 10.20 4.00 7.52
C PHE A 26 9.02 4.88 7.89
N HIS A 27 8.00 4.90 7.04
CA HIS A 27 6.76 5.61 7.29
C HIS A 27 5.57 4.65 7.24
N THR A 28 4.80 4.56 8.32
CA THR A 28 3.73 3.57 8.51
C THR A 28 2.34 4.05 8.09
N SER A 29 2.25 5.11 7.28
CA SER A 29 0.96 5.58 6.77
C SER A 29 0.24 4.47 5.98
N PRO A 30 -1.09 4.31 6.17
CA PRO A 30 -1.87 3.31 5.46
C PRO A 30 -1.91 3.54 3.94
N THR A 31 -1.56 4.73 3.44
CA THR A 31 -1.56 5.07 2.00
C THR A 31 -0.17 5.07 1.37
N ASN A 32 0.87 4.65 2.12
CA ASN A 32 2.24 4.59 1.59
C ASN A 32 2.49 3.24 0.86
N PRO A 33 2.81 3.26 -0.45
CA PRO A 33 3.03 2.04 -1.23
C PRO A 33 4.38 1.37 -0.97
N LEU A 34 5.36 2.00 -0.33
CA LEU A 34 6.68 1.40 -0.08
C LEU A 34 7.12 1.45 1.39
N ASN A 35 6.34 2.09 2.25
CA ASN A 35 6.68 2.37 3.65
C ASN A 35 7.98 3.19 3.80
N ILE A 36 8.38 3.94 2.78
CA ILE A 36 9.58 4.80 2.79
C ILE A 36 9.17 6.22 3.21
N ASN A 37 9.98 6.85 4.06
CA ASN A 37 9.82 8.27 4.38
C ASN A 37 10.39 9.14 3.25
N SER A 38 9.54 9.51 2.29
CA SER A 38 9.90 10.38 1.17
C SER A 38 8.66 11.17 0.75
N GLU A 39 8.85 12.44 0.40
CA GLU A 39 7.75 13.33 -0.04
C GLU A 39 6.87 12.66 -1.12
N LYS A 40 7.48 11.87 -2.02
CA LYS A 40 6.75 11.17 -3.08
C LYS A 40 5.68 10.21 -2.53
N TYR A 41 5.99 9.47 -1.47
CA TYR A 41 5.19 8.35 -0.96
C TYR A 41 4.43 8.65 0.35
N THR A 42 4.79 9.73 1.04
CA THR A 42 4.17 10.16 2.30
C THR A 42 3.11 11.24 2.12
N LYS A 43 2.99 11.83 0.92
CA LYS A 43 1.91 12.76 0.58
C LYS A 43 0.55 12.18 0.95
N THR A 44 -0.33 13.09 1.38
CA THR A 44 -1.71 12.85 1.76
C THR A 44 -2.45 12.08 0.66
N SER A 45 -2.27 12.46 -0.60
CA SER A 45 -3.01 11.97 -1.75
C SER A 45 -2.32 10.79 -2.49
N ASN A 46 -2.14 9.67 -1.78
CA ASN A 46 -1.49 8.46 -2.31
C ASN A 46 -2.38 7.22 -2.20
N ALA A 47 -1.94 6.13 -2.84
CA ALA A 47 -2.56 4.81 -2.70
C ALA A 47 -1.55 3.75 -2.24
N SER A 48 -2.08 2.70 -1.64
CA SER A 48 -1.34 1.52 -1.23
C SER A 48 -2.11 0.25 -1.53
N VAL A 49 -1.39 -0.87 -1.49
CA VAL A 49 -1.96 -2.20 -1.61
C VAL A 49 -1.51 -3.05 -0.43
N GLU A 50 -2.47 -3.79 0.12
CA GLU A 50 -2.29 -4.74 1.20
C GLU A 50 -2.99 -6.05 0.88
N VAL A 51 -2.56 -7.13 1.51
CA VAL A 51 -3.24 -8.43 1.46
C VAL A 51 -3.76 -8.71 2.86
N THR A 52 -5.08 -8.92 2.96
CA THR A 52 -5.74 -9.25 4.22
C THR A 52 -5.35 -10.66 4.70
N PRO A 53 -5.54 -10.99 5.99
CA PRO A 53 -5.31 -12.35 6.49
C PRO A 53 -6.15 -13.41 5.77
N LYS A 54 -7.37 -13.04 5.34
CA LYS A 54 -8.26 -13.88 4.53
C LYS A 54 -7.75 -14.09 3.09
N GLY A 55 -6.68 -13.39 2.71
CA GLY A 55 -6.01 -13.49 1.43
C GLY A 55 -6.62 -12.65 0.32
N ASP A 56 -7.55 -11.76 0.64
CA ASP A 56 -8.13 -10.78 -0.28
C ASP A 56 -7.15 -9.61 -0.49
N LEU A 57 -7.13 -9.04 -1.69
CA LEU A 57 -6.39 -7.82 -1.98
C LEU A 57 -7.20 -6.62 -1.48
N LEU A 58 -6.56 -5.72 -0.77
CA LEU A 58 -7.14 -4.47 -0.34
C LEU A 58 -6.34 -3.33 -0.98
N ILE A 59 -7.01 -2.57 -1.84
CA ILE A 59 -6.47 -1.37 -2.47
C ILE A 59 -6.99 -0.19 -1.63
N LYS A 60 -6.09 0.63 -1.09
CA LYS A 60 -6.44 1.84 -0.32
C LYS A 60 -6.07 3.04 -1.16
N LYS A 61 -7.03 3.93 -1.43
CA LYS A 61 -6.81 5.18 -2.16
C LYS A 61 -7.22 6.36 -1.27
N ALA A 62 -6.34 7.33 -1.11
CA ALA A 62 -6.69 8.60 -0.49
C ALA A 62 -7.59 9.42 -1.42
N SER A 63 -8.56 10.14 -0.86
CA SER A 63 -9.34 11.12 -1.60
C SER A 63 -8.46 12.34 -1.95
N HIS A 64 -8.62 12.86 -3.16
CA HIS A 64 -8.00 14.11 -3.61
C HIS A 64 -8.93 15.33 -3.44
N ASP A 65 -10.18 15.07 -3.07
CA ASP A 65 -11.19 16.11 -2.88
C ASP A 65 -10.92 16.92 -1.61
N ALA A 66 -10.63 18.21 -1.80
CA ALA A 66 -10.35 19.17 -0.73
C ALA A 66 -11.55 19.42 0.20
N SER A 67 -12.77 19.05 -0.21
CA SER A 67 -13.96 19.13 0.62
C SER A 67 -14.03 17.99 1.66
N VAL A 68 -13.27 16.91 1.47
CA VAL A 68 -13.23 15.77 2.38
C VAL A 68 -12.42 16.14 3.64
N ARG A 69 -13.13 16.68 4.63
CA ARG A 69 -12.58 17.03 5.95
C ARG A 69 -12.76 15.92 6.99
N LYS A 70 -13.56 14.90 6.67
CA LYS A 70 -13.88 13.79 7.57
C LYS A 70 -12.84 12.68 7.43
N PRO A 71 -12.15 12.28 8.53
CA PRO A 71 -11.14 11.21 8.47
C PRO A 71 -11.68 9.87 7.94
N LYS A 72 -12.97 9.57 8.17
CA LYS A 72 -13.62 8.34 7.70
C LYS A 72 -13.70 8.25 6.16
N GLU A 73 -13.93 9.37 5.51
CA GLU A 73 -14.13 9.46 4.05
C GLU A 73 -12.80 9.60 3.29
N TYR A 74 -11.73 9.91 4.02
CA TYR A 74 -10.42 10.19 3.47
C TYR A 74 -9.77 8.99 2.75
N VAL A 75 -9.98 7.76 3.24
CA VAL A 75 -9.40 6.54 2.63
C VAL A 75 -10.50 5.64 2.11
N LYS A 76 -10.63 5.57 0.78
CA LYS A 76 -11.50 4.62 0.09
C LYS A 76 -10.79 3.27 0.01
N LYS A 77 -11.48 2.19 0.39
CA LYS A 77 -10.95 0.83 0.39
C LYS A 77 -11.70 -0.01 -0.63
N THR A 78 -10.99 -0.54 -1.62
CA THR A 78 -11.54 -1.47 -2.61
C THR A 78 -11.01 -2.86 -2.31
N LYS A 79 -11.93 -3.81 -2.13
CA LYS A 79 -11.61 -5.19 -1.78
C LYS A 79 -11.77 -6.07 -3.01
N VAL A 80 -10.73 -6.83 -3.36
CA VAL A 80 -10.76 -7.84 -4.43
C VAL A 80 -10.71 -9.22 -3.80
N ALA A 81 -11.81 -9.98 -3.97
CA ALA A 81 -12.00 -11.27 -3.30
C ALA A 81 -11.09 -12.38 -3.85
N ASN A 82 -10.67 -13.27 -2.95
CA ASN A 82 -9.60 -14.24 -3.10
C ASN A 82 -9.89 -15.46 -4.02
N LYS A 83 -11.12 -15.70 -4.50
CA LYS A 83 -11.46 -17.02 -5.11
C LYS A 83 -10.58 -17.43 -6.30
N GLN A 84 -10.03 -16.49 -7.09
CA GLN A 84 -8.99 -16.76 -8.10
C GLN A 84 -8.05 -15.56 -8.31
N LEU A 85 -7.52 -14.98 -7.23
CA LEU A 85 -6.65 -13.81 -7.36
C LEU A 85 -5.24 -14.20 -7.84
N SER A 86 -5.04 -14.27 -9.15
CA SER A 86 -3.72 -14.39 -9.78
C SER A 86 -3.01 -13.03 -9.81
N VAL A 87 -1.68 -13.03 -9.93
CA VAL A 87 -0.89 -11.79 -10.02
C VAL A 87 -1.37 -10.93 -11.20
N THR A 88 -1.69 -11.54 -12.33
CA THR A 88 -2.20 -10.85 -13.52
C THR A 88 -3.56 -10.20 -13.26
N LYS A 89 -4.50 -10.90 -12.59
CA LYS A 89 -5.80 -10.34 -12.24
C LYS A 89 -5.67 -9.19 -11.25
N ALA A 90 -4.83 -9.35 -10.23
CA ALA A 90 -4.54 -8.28 -9.28
C ALA A 90 -3.94 -7.05 -9.96
N ALA A 91 -3.00 -7.24 -10.90
CA ALA A 91 -2.40 -6.16 -11.67
C ALA A 91 -3.45 -5.42 -12.52
N LYS A 92 -4.29 -6.14 -13.26
CA LYS A 92 -5.38 -5.54 -14.05
C LYS A 92 -6.33 -4.71 -13.19
N THR A 93 -6.82 -5.28 -12.08
CA THR A 93 -7.72 -4.56 -11.18
C THR A 93 -7.06 -3.34 -10.54
N ILE A 94 -5.76 -3.43 -10.19
CA ILE A 94 -5.02 -2.26 -9.71
C ILE A 94 -5.00 -1.19 -10.80
N VAL A 95 -4.63 -1.54 -12.03
CA VAL A 95 -4.58 -0.60 -13.15
C VAL A 95 -5.93 0.06 -13.38
N GLU A 96 -7.01 -0.71 -13.52
CA GLU A 96 -8.38 -0.20 -13.71
C GLU A 96 -8.83 0.73 -12.57
N THR A 97 -8.59 0.34 -11.32
CA THR A 97 -8.96 1.18 -10.15
C THR A 97 -8.08 2.41 -9.97
N THR A 98 -6.91 2.43 -10.62
CA THR A 98 -5.93 3.52 -10.56
C THR A 98 -5.90 4.36 -11.84
N GLU A 99 -6.82 4.16 -12.78
CA GLU A 99 -6.87 4.92 -14.04
C GLU A 99 -7.80 6.14 -14.04
N GLY A 100 -8.55 6.38 -12.95
CA GLY A 100 -9.42 7.55 -12.85
C GLY A 100 -8.68 8.89 -12.67
N GLU A 101 -9.36 9.99 -13.01
CA GLU A 101 -8.84 11.39 -13.08
C GLU A 101 -7.97 11.81 -11.88
N ASP A 102 -8.32 11.38 -10.68
CA ASP A 102 -7.61 11.78 -9.45
C ASP A 102 -6.38 10.93 -9.12
N PHE A 103 -5.90 10.06 -10.02
CA PHE A 103 -4.83 9.11 -9.67
C PHE A 103 -3.45 9.43 -10.27
N ARG A 104 -2.43 9.23 -9.44
CA ARG A 104 -1.02 9.36 -9.77
C ARG A 104 -0.48 8.16 -10.56
N GLY A 105 -0.48 8.26 -11.89
CA GLY A 105 -0.01 7.22 -12.80
C GLY A 105 1.41 6.69 -12.52
N ASP A 106 2.29 7.52 -11.93
CA ASP A 106 3.66 7.14 -11.57
C ASP A 106 3.75 6.08 -10.45
N LEU A 107 2.68 5.88 -9.68
CA LEU A 107 2.62 4.88 -8.62
C LEU A 107 2.14 3.51 -9.11
N LYS A 108 1.62 3.39 -10.34
CA LYS A 108 1.03 2.16 -10.87
C LYS A 108 2.02 0.98 -10.79
N THR A 109 3.23 1.18 -11.29
CA THR A 109 4.28 0.15 -11.33
C THR A 109 4.65 -0.33 -9.92
N VAL A 110 4.75 0.61 -8.98
CA VAL A 110 5.07 0.35 -7.58
C VAL A 110 3.96 -0.47 -6.90
N LEU A 111 2.70 -0.14 -7.15
CA LEU A 111 1.56 -0.86 -6.59
C LEU A 111 1.45 -2.28 -7.13
N VAL A 112 1.63 -2.47 -8.43
CA VAL A 112 1.65 -3.81 -9.06
C VAL A 112 2.79 -4.65 -8.50
N ALA A 113 4.00 -4.09 -8.38
CA ALA A 113 5.14 -4.78 -7.81
C ALA A 113 4.91 -5.19 -6.35
N ARG A 114 4.32 -4.31 -5.53
CA ARG A 114 3.95 -4.62 -4.14
C ARG A 114 2.89 -5.71 -4.07
N ALA A 115 1.84 -5.63 -4.87
CA ALA A 115 0.80 -6.64 -4.94
C ALA A 115 1.38 -8.02 -5.32
N ALA A 116 2.21 -8.08 -6.36
CA ALA A 116 2.88 -9.30 -6.78
C ALA A 116 3.73 -9.90 -5.66
N LYS A 117 4.51 -9.07 -4.94
CA LYS A 117 5.32 -9.51 -3.80
C LYS A 117 4.47 -10.06 -2.66
N LEU A 118 3.39 -9.37 -2.27
CA LEU A 118 2.49 -9.80 -1.21
C LEU A 118 1.79 -11.12 -1.55
N LEU A 119 1.30 -11.26 -2.79
CA LEU A 119 0.70 -12.50 -3.26
C LEU A 119 1.71 -13.65 -3.24
N ARG A 120 2.94 -13.42 -3.73
CA ARG A 120 4.01 -14.43 -3.70
C ARG A 120 4.32 -14.88 -2.26
N LEU A 121 4.39 -13.97 -1.30
CA LEU A 121 4.63 -14.29 0.11
C LEU A 121 3.51 -15.16 0.69
N LYS A 122 2.25 -14.83 0.41
CA LYS A 122 1.09 -15.66 0.81
C LYS A 122 1.16 -17.07 0.21
N HIS A 123 1.54 -17.21 -1.06
CA HIS A 123 1.68 -18.54 -1.68
C HIS A 123 2.80 -19.36 -1.03
N LYS A 124 3.89 -18.71 -0.60
CA LYS A 124 4.97 -19.38 0.15
C LYS A 124 4.49 -19.85 1.53
N SER A 125 3.78 -19.01 2.29
CA SER A 125 3.32 -19.37 3.64
C SER A 125 2.40 -20.60 3.63
N LYS A 126 1.50 -20.70 2.64
CA LYS A 126 0.64 -21.88 2.46
C LYS A 126 1.42 -23.18 2.18
N LYS A 127 2.57 -23.10 1.49
CA LYS A 127 3.40 -24.29 1.18
C LYS A 127 4.12 -24.80 2.42
N THR A 128 4.64 -23.90 3.25
CA THR A 128 5.29 -24.28 4.52
C THR A 128 4.33 -24.93 5.51
N THR A 129 3.09 -24.46 5.63
CA THR A 129 2.11 -25.06 6.56
C THR A 129 1.72 -26.49 6.16
N LYS A 130 1.65 -26.77 4.85
CA LYS A 130 1.35 -28.13 4.35
C LYS A 130 2.50 -29.12 4.55
N ALA A 131 3.75 -28.66 4.50
CA ALA A 131 4.92 -29.52 4.71
C ALA A 131 5.09 -29.95 6.17
N THR A 132 4.64 -29.14 7.14
CA THR A 132 4.76 -29.44 8.57
C THR A 132 3.65 -30.35 9.11
N GLN A 133 2.52 -30.48 8.41
CA GLN A 133 1.39 -31.35 8.81
C GLN A 133 1.51 -32.80 8.31
N SER A 134 2.65 -33.15 7.72
CA SER A 134 2.99 -34.50 7.24
C SER A 134 4.21 -34.97 8.05
N LYS A 135 4.01 -35.32 9.32
CA LYS A 135 4.94 -36.10 10.14
C LYS A 135 4.22 -36.62 11.37
#